data_AF-A0A1D8QVM1-F1
#
_entry.id   AF-A0A1D8QVM1-F1
#
_cell.length_a   1.000
_cell.length_b   1.000
_cell.length_c   1.000
_cell.angle_alpha   90.00
_cell.angle_beta   90.00
_cell.angle_gamma   90.00
#
_symmetry.space_group_name_H-M   'P 1'
#
loop_
_entity.id
_entity.type
_entity.pdbx_description
1 polymer ?
#
loop_
_entity_poly.entity_id
_entity_poly.type
_entity_poly.pdbx_seq_one_letter_code
_entity_poly.pdbx_strand_id
1 'polypeptide(L)'
;MVSSGAGVGVGVYGSASNTTVSGGGVIEITSGGTATGGTINGGSAYVDANGVLNSATVENSGLAVVSAGASANNVTVETNGSLAVNSGAVASGTIVSSNGGLAVAGTASNTTVNNSGVIEITSGGTATGTTVNSGGNVYADANSILGTTTVANGGQISAARA
;
A
#
# COMPACT_ATOMS: atom_id res chain seq x y z
N MET A 1 1.26 -0.74 -21.55
CA MET A 1 1.02 0.63 -21.04
C MET A 1 -0.47 0.84 -21.02
N VAL A 2 -1.09 1.02 -19.85
CA VAL A 2 -2.47 1.52 -19.81
C VAL A 2 -2.39 3.04 -19.84
N SER A 3 -2.67 3.61 -21.01
CA SER A 3 -2.88 5.04 -21.21
C SER A 3 -4.31 5.18 -21.70
N SER A 4 -5.24 5.44 -20.79
CA SER A 4 -6.61 5.80 -21.14
C SER A 4 -6.82 7.24 -20.71
N GLY A 5 -7.02 8.13 -21.68
CA GLY A 5 -7.59 9.44 -21.41
C GLY A 5 -8.92 9.27 -20.66
N ALA A 6 -9.11 10.06 -19.62
CA ALA A 6 -10.34 10.18 -18.84
C ALA A 6 -11.06 8.85 -18.50
N GLY A 7 -10.56 8.14 -17.49
CA GLY A 7 -11.43 7.42 -16.54
C GLY A 7 -12.01 6.06 -16.94
N VAL A 8 -11.62 5.42 -18.06
CA VAL A 8 -12.02 4.03 -18.34
C VAL A 8 -10.99 3.07 -17.76
N GLY A 9 -11.26 2.54 -16.57
CA GLY A 9 -10.41 1.54 -15.93
C GLY A 9 -10.27 0.25 -16.76
N VAL A 10 -9.09 -0.35 -16.74
CA VAL A 10 -8.84 -1.67 -17.36
C VAL A 10 -9.01 -2.75 -16.29
N GLY A 11 -9.99 -3.64 -16.48
CA GLY A 11 -10.23 -4.77 -15.58
C GLY A 11 -9.22 -5.91 -15.78
N VAL A 12 -8.68 -6.44 -14.68
CA VAL A 12 -7.82 -7.64 -14.62
C VAL A 12 -8.63 -8.77 -14.00
N TYR A 13 -9.15 -9.67 -14.85
CA TYR A 13 -9.93 -10.85 -14.44
C TYR A 13 -9.06 -12.13 -14.30
N GLY A 14 -7.84 -12.09 -14.81
CA GLY A 14 -6.87 -13.20 -14.80
C GLY A 14 -5.52 -12.70 -14.30
N SER A 15 -4.47 -12.83 -15.09
CA SER A 15 -3.15 -12.28 -14.74
C SER A 15 -2.78 -11.09 -15.62
N ALA A 16 -2.39 -9.99 -15.00
CA ALA A 16 -1.65 -8.90 -15.64
C ALA A 16 -0.22 -8.89 -15.09
N SER A 17 0.77 -8.58 -15.92
CA SER A 17 2.16 -8.52 -15.48
C SER A 17 2.88 -7.33 -16.05
N ASN A 18 3.78 -6.74 -15.25
CA ASN A 18 4.64 -5.61 -15.66
C ASN A 18 3.86 -4.46 -16.31
N THR A 19 2.68 -4.17 -15.77
CA THR A 19 1.82 -3.11 -16.30
C THR A 19 2.23 -1.77 -15.72
N THR A 20 2.50 -0.80 -16.58
CA THR A 20 2.64 0.61 -16.17
C THR A 20 1.30 1.31 -16.29
N VAL A 21 0.85 1.89 -15.18
CA VAL A 21 -0.35 2.73 -15.06
C VAL A 21 0.10 4.17 -14.89
N SER A 22 0.04 4.96 -15.97
CA SER A 22 0.48 6.36 -15.97
C SER A 22 -0.60 7.31 -15.46
N GLY A 23 -0.25 8.59 -15.24
CA GLY A 23 -1.17 9.66 -14.86
C GLY A 23 -2.52 9.62 -15.60
N GLY A 24 -3.61 9.56 -14.86
CA GLY A 24 -4.99 9.46 -15.38
C GLY A 24 -5.43 8.06 -15.82
N GLY A 25 -4.51 7.11 -15.90
CA GLY A 25 -4.81 5.69 -16.12
C GLY A 25 -5.32 5.02 -14.85
N VAL A 26 -6.21 4.03 -15.04
CA VAL A 26 -6.78 3.23 -13.95
C VAL A 26 -6.70 1.75 -14.31
N ILE A 27 -6.30 0.93 -13.35
CA ILE A 27 -6.44 -0.53 -13.41
C ILE A 27 -7.33 -1.00 -12.27
N GLU A 28 -8.24 -1.92 -12.56
CA GLU A 28 -9.12 -2.55 -11.59
C GLU A 28 -8.80 -4.05 -11.56
N ILE A 29 -8.33 -4.54 -10.42
CA ILE A 29 -7.97 -5.94 -10.20
C ILE A 29 -9.18 -6.58 -9.54
N THR A 30 -10.00 -7.22 -10.36
CA THR A 30 -11.29 -7.76 -9.94
C THR A 30 -11.11 -9.13 -9.26
N SER A 31 -12.21 -9.72 -8.78
CA SER A 31 -12.18 -11.01 -8.09
C SER A 31 -11.52 -12.11 -8.92
N GLY A 32 -10.48 -12.74 -8.35
CA GLY A 32 -9.66 -13.76 -9.03
C GLY A 32 -8.56 -13.19 -9.91
N GLY A 33 -8.55 -11.86 -10.11
CA GLY A 33 -7.51 -11.14 -10.81
C GLY A 33 -6.21 -11.03 -10.00
N THR A 34 -5.08 -11.08 -10.68
CA THR A 34 -3.76 -10.84 -10.11
C THR A 34 -2.96 -9.92 -11.01
N ALA A 35 -2.53 -8.77 -10.50
CA ALA A 35 -1.51 -7.95 -11.14
C ALA A 35 -0.16 -8.21 -10.46
N THR A 36 0.83 -8.70 -11.21
CA THR A 36 2.17 -8.98 -10.69
C THR A 36 3.21 -8.06 -11.31
N GLY A 37 4.04 -7.45 -10.48
CA GLY A 37 5.01 -6.45 -10.93
C GLY A 37 4.32 -5.18 -11.42
N GLY A 38 5.05 -4.41 -12.21
CA GLY A 38 4.54 -3.19 -12.81
C GLY A 38 4.62 -1.98 -11.89
N THR A 39 4.16 -0.85 -12.40
CA THR A 39 4.37 0.46 -11.79
C THR A 39 3.11 1.30 -11.92
N ILE A 40 2.61 1.80 -10.80
CA ILE A 40 1.52 2.78 -10.73
C ILE A 40 2.19 4.14 -10.59
N ASN A 41 2.41 4.81 -11.73
CA ASN A 41 3.15 6.07 -11.85
C ASN A 41 2.17 7.22 -12.14
N GLY A 42 1.64 7.81 -11.07
CA GLY A 42 0.61 8.86 -11.14
C GLY A 42 -0.79 8.37 -11.52
N GLY A 43 -0.95 7.10 -11.88
CA GLY A 43 -2.25 6.47 -12.11
C GLY A 43 -2.87 5.89 -10.85
N SER A 44 -3.91 5.06 -11.01
CA SER A 44 -4.56 4.38 -9.89
C SER A 44 -4.73 2.88 -10.12
N ALA A 45 -4.59 2.09 -9.05
CA ALA A 45 -4.96 0.68 -9.00
C ALA A 45 -6.00 0.46 -7.91
N TYR A 46 -7.12 -0.17 -8.27
CA TYR A 46 -8.15 -0.62 -7.33
C TYR A 46 -8.10 -2.14 -7.26
N VAL A 47 -7.95 -2.70 -6.07
CA VAL A 47 -7.92 -4.15 -5.84
C VAL A 47 -9.20 -4.55 -5.12
N ASP A 48 -10.09 -5.24 -5.81
CA ASP A 48 -11.37 -5.68 -5.28
C ASP A 48 -11.25 -7.00 -4.52
N ALA A 49 -12.33 -7.40 -3.84
CA ALA A 49 -12.39 -8.63 -3.07
C ALA A 49 -11.88 -9.84 -3.90
N ASN A 50 -10.97 -10.63 -3.31
CA ASN A 50 -10.25 -11.74 -3.95
C ASN A 50 -9.32 -11.34 -5.10
N GLY A 51 -9.08 -10.06 -5.33
CA GLY A 51 -8.04 -9.54 -6.21
C GLY A 51 -6.69 -9.44 -5.49
N VAL A 52 -5.60 -9.53 -6.25
CA VAL A 52 -4.22 -9.48 -5.72
C VAL A 52 -3.36 -8.49 -6.49
N LEU A 53 -2.78 -7.52 -5.78
CA LEU A 53 -1.69 -6.68 -6.28
C LEU A 53 -0.37 -7.20 -5.70
N ASN A 54 0.51 -7.72 -6.54
CA ASN A 54 1.74 -8.38 -6.11
C ASN A 54 2.96 -7.69 -6.69
N SER A 55 3.97 -7.40 -5.87
CA SER A 55 5.28 -6.89 -6.29
C SER A 55 5.21 -5.59 -7.12
N ALA A 56 4.18 -4.77 -6.93
CA ALA A 56 4.01 -3.52 -7.66
C ALA A 56 4.82 -2.37 -7.02
N THR A 57 5.25 -1.42 -7.84
CA THR A 57 5.80 -0.14 -7.38
C THR A 57 4.75 0.96 -7.51
N VAL A 58 4.51 1.73 -6.44
CA VAL A 58 3.61 2.90 -6.46
C VAL A 58 4.46 4.16 -6.31
N GLU A 59 4.39 5.08 -7.27
CA GLU A 59 5.28 6.25 -7.33
C GLU A 59 4.60 7.47 -7.98
N ASN A 60 5.19 8.65 -7.84
CA ASN A 60 4.82 9.86 -8.60
C ASN A 60 3.32 10.21 -8.49
N SER A 61 2.78 10.29 -7.28
CA SER A 61 1.33 10.47 -7.01
C SER A 61 0.45 9.29 -7.42
N GLY A 62 1.06 8.12 -7.67
CA GLY A 62 0.34 6.88 -7.87
C GLY A 62 -0.42 6.47 -6.62
N LEU A 63 -1.59 5.85 -6.83
CA LEU A 63 -2.45 5.38 -5.75
C LEU A 63 -2.82 3.92 -5.96
N ALA A 64 -2.57 3.08 -4.96
CA ALA A 64 -3.12 1.74 -4.88
C ALA A 64 -4.13 1.65 -3.72
N VAL A 65 -5.36 1.23 -4.00
CA VAL A 65 -6.42 1.03 -3.01
C VAL A 65 -6.77 -0.45 -2.93
N VAL A 66 -6.62 -1.04 -1.75
CA VAL A 66 -6.87 -2.46 -1.50
C VAL A 66 -8.15 -2.58 -0.68
N SER A 67 -9.20 -3.15 -1.27
CA SER A 67 -10.53 -3.26 -0.68
C SER A 67 -10.68 -4.49 0.21
N ALA A 68 -11.78 -4.56 0.96
CA ALA A 68 -12.09 -5.68 1.84
C ALA A 68 -12.00 -7.03 1.10
N GLY A 69 -11.31 -8.01 1.69
CA GLY A 69 -11.07 -9.32 1.09
C GLY A 69 -10.03 -9.34 -0.04
N ALA A 70 -9.40 -8.21 -0.36
CA ALA A 70 -8.32 -8.11 -1.33
C ALA A 70 -6.94 -8.18 -0.65
N SER A 71 -5.90 -8.41 -1.45
CA SER A 71 -4.52 -8.52 -0.96
C SER A 71 -3.53 -7.68 -1.76
N ALA A 72 -2.59 -7.04 -1.05
CA ALA A 72 -1.38 -6.44 -1.61
C ALA A 72 -0.12 -7.09 -1.03
N ASN A 73 0.72 -7.68 -1.88
CA ASN A 73 1.90 -8.41 -1.44
C ASN A 73 3.17 -7.78 -2.02
N ASN A 74 4.18 -7.57 -1.17
CA ASN A 74 5.50 -7.08 -1.57
C ASN A 74 5.45 -5.78 -2.38
N VAL A 75 4.49 -4.90 -2.07
CA VAL A 75 4.35 -3.60 -2.75
C VAL A 75 5.41 -2.65 -2.22
N THR A 76 6.10 -1.97 -3.14
CA THR A 76 7.03 -0.88 -2.81
C THR A 76 6.34 0.45 -3.06
N VAL A 77 6.23 1.27 -2.02
CA VAL A 77 5.68 2.62 -2.10
C VAL A 77 6.85 3.60 -2.11
N GLU A 78 7.12 4.16 -3.29
CA GLU A 78 8.19 5.12 -3.52
C GLU A 78 7.73 6.57 -3.30
N THR A 79 8.60 7.52 -3.59
CA THR A 79 8.35 8.95 -3.41
C THR A 79 7.02 9.39 -4.01
N ASN A 80 6.19 10.01 -3.15
CA ASN A 80 4.84 10.49 -3.44
C ASN A 80 3.86 9.39 -3.88
N GLY A 81 4.20 8.11 -3.74
CA GLY A 81 3.25 7.01 -3.91
C GLY A 81 2.41 6.82 -2.64
N SER A 82 1.21 6.26 -2.81
CA SER A 82 0.34 5.90 -1.69
C SER A 82 -0.30 4.53 -1.85
N LEU A 83 -0.24 3.72 -0.80
CA LEU A 83 -0.98 2.47 -0.67
C LEU A 83 -2.01 2.62 0.46
N ALA A 84 -3.29 2.43 0.15
CA ALA A 84 -4.40 2.43 1.10
C ALA A 84 -4.90 0.99 1.30
N VAL A 85 -4.80 0.48 2.52
CA VAL A 85 -5.25 -0.86 2.92
C VAL A 85 -6.53 -0.68 3.73
N ASN A 86 -7.69 -0.83 3.08
CA ASN A 86 -8.98 -0.57 3.70
C ASN A 86 -9.36 -1.66 4.71
N SER A 87 -10.37 -1.39 5.54
CA SER A 87 -10.90 -2.36 6.51
C SER A 87 -11.21 -3.71 5.83
N GLY A 88 -10.72 -4.80 6.41
CA GLY A 88 -10.85 -6.16 5.87
C GLY A 88 -9.89 -6.50 4.73
N ALA A 89 -9.03 -5.58 4.29
CA ALA A 89 -7.95 -5.84 3.34
C ALA A 89 -6.66 -6.28 4.05
N VAL A 90 -5.77 -6.94 3.32
CA VAL A 90 -4.47 -7.38 3.85
C VAL A 90 -3.32 -6.90 2.96
N ALA A 91 -2.33 -6.24 3.56
CA ALA A 91 -1.03 -6.01 2.97
C ALA A 91 0.07 -6.80 3.68
N SER A 92 1.01 -7.37 2.91
CA SER A 92 2.14 -8.14 3.46
C SER A 92 3.44 -7.77 2.77
N GLY A 93 4.50 -7.55 3.55
CA GLY A 93 5.83 -7.28 3.03
C GLY A 93 5.96 -5.94 2.32
N THR A 94 5.09 -4.97 2.63
CA THR A 94 5.16 -3.62 2.04
C THR A 94 6.47 -2.94 2.42
N ILE A 95 7.11 -2.28 1.45
CA ILE A 95 8.26 -1.40 1.68
C ILE A 95 7.80 0.03 1.45
N VAL A 96 7.92 0.88 2.46
CA VAL A 96 7.60 2.31 2.37
C VAL A 96 8.92 3.07 2.30
N SER A 97 9.29 3.50 1.09
CA SER A 97 10.50 4.25 0.78
C SER A 97 10.32 5.75 1.09
N SER A 98 11.34 6.56 0.76
CA SER A 98 11.37 7.99 1.08
C SER A 98 10.18 8.74 0.50
N ASN A 99 9.41 9.40 1.37
CA ASN A 99 8.17 10.11 1.06
C ASN A 99 7.06 9.24 0.44
N GLY A 100 7.13 7.91 0.62
CA GLY A 100 6.02 7.01 0.37
C GLY A 100 5.05 6.98 1.55
N GLY A 101 3.77 6.74 1.27
CA GLY A 101 2.71 6.66 2.28
C GLY A 101 1.98 5.32 2.29
N LEU A 102 1.76 4.78 3.49
CA LEU A 102 0.90 3.61 3.72
C LEU A 102 -0.20 3.97 4.73
N ALA A 103 -1.46 3.95 4.29
CA ALA A 103 -2.63 4.10 5.16
C ALA A 103 -3.22 2.71 5.48
N VAL A 104 -3.42 2.39 6.75
CA VAL A 104 -3.85 1.06 7.23
C VAL A 104 -5.13 1.19 8.05
N ALA A 105 -6.27 0.84 7.45
CA ALA A 105 -7.53 0.57 8.14
C ALA A 105 -7.83 -0.95 8.22
N GLY A 106 -7.18 -1.76 7.39
CA GLY A 106 -7.20 -3.22 7.43
C GLY A 106 -6.02 -3.78 8.22
N THR A 107 -5.34 -4.77 7.65
CA THR A 107 -4.14 -5.38 8.25
C THR A 107 -2.91 -5.17 7.38
N ALA A 108 -1.82 -4.66 7.95
CA ALA A 108 -0.49 -4.63 7.36
C ALA A 108 0.44 -5.56 8.15
N SER A 109 1.22 -6.38 7.45
CA SER A 109 2.17 -7.30 8.07
C SER A 109 3.55 -7.18 7.43
N ASN A 110 4.59 -7.32 8.25
CA ASN A 110 5.99 -7.32 7.81
C ASN A 110 6.36 -6.05 7.02
N THR A 111 5.81 -4.90 7.39
CA THR A 111 6.08 -3.64 6.71
C THR A 111 7.45 -3.09 7.09
N THR A 112 8.24 -2.65 6.10
CA THR A 112 9.49 -1.91 6.33
C THR A 112 9.29 -0.44 6.02
N VAL A 113 9.61 0.43 6.98
CA VAL A 113 9.53 1.89 6.84
C VAL A 113 10.93 2.46 6.77
N ASN A 114 11.32 2.97 5.61
CA ASN A 114 12.62 3.57 5.38
C ASN A 114 12.62 5.07 5.71
N ASN A 115 13.79 5.71 5.58
CA ASN A 115 13.96 7.14 5.84
C ASN A 115 12.91 7.97 5.10
N SER A 116 12.18 8.81 5.83
CA SER A 116 11.05 9.64 5.36
C SER A 116 9.83 8.86 4.83
N GLY A 117 9.79 7.54 4.97
CA GLY A 117 8.58 6.75 4.75
C GLY A 117 7.60 6.94 5.92
N VAL A 118 6.30 6.89 5.61
CA VAL A 118 5.24 7.10 6.61
C VAL A 118 4.21 5.98 6.55
N ILE A 119 3.91 5.40 7.71
CA ILE A 119 2.70 4.59 7.92
C ILE A 119 1.74 5.39 8.81
N GLU A 120 0.47 5.43 8.42
CA GLU A 120 -0.65 5.85 9.25
C GLU A 120 -1.57 4.65 9.49
N ILE A 121 -1.68 4.22 10.75
CA ILE A 121 -2.57 3.14 11.17
C ILE A 121 -3.79 3.79 11.80
N THR A 122 -4.89 3.74 11.07
CA THR A 122 -6.15 4.36 11.46
C THR A 122 -6.90 3.51 12.46
N SER A 123 -7.94 4.08 13.09
CA SER A 123 -8.81 3.36 14.04
C SER A 123 -9.32 2.03 13.47
N GLY A 124 -9.14 0.93 14.22
CA GLY A 124 -9.47 -0.43 13.79
C GLY A 124 -8.42 -1.11 12.89
N GLY A 125 -7.44 -0.35 12.38
CA GLY A 125 -6.32 -0.87 11.62
C GLY A 125 -5.32 -1.63 12.48
N THR A 126 -4.64 -2.60 11.89
CA THR A 126 -3.62 -3.43 12.56
C THR A 126 -2.33 -3.46 11.74
N ALA A 127 -1.20 -3.14 12.36
CA ALA A 127 0.13 -3.36 11.78
C ALA A 127 0.96 -4.28 12.67
N THR A 128 1.60 -5.31 12.10
CA THR A 128 2.43 -6.27 12.85
C THR A 128 3.71 -6.60 12.09
N GLY A 129 4.78 -6.95 12.81
CA GLY A 129 6.09 -7.20 12.21
C GLY A 129 6.69 -5.94 11.54
N THR A 130 6.31 -4.75 11.99
CA THR A 130 6.78 -3.51 11.40
C THR A 130 8.25 -3.29 11.75
N THR A 131 9.08 -2.98 10.76
CA THR A 131 10.46 -2.54 10.95
C THR A 131 10.55 -1.06 10.60
N VAL A 132 10.88 -0.22 11.57
CA VAL A 132 11.04 1.23 11.40
C VAL A 132 12.52 1.56 11.37
N ASN A 133 13.06 1.82 10.18
CA ASN A 133 14.44 2.22 10.00
C ASN A 133 14.66 3.69 10.39
N SER A 134 15.93 4.11 10.43
CA SER A 134 16.29 5.50 10.74
C SER A 134 15.54 6.49 9.82
N GLY A 135 14.84 7.46 10.43
CA GLY A 135 14.03 8.45 9.74
C GLY A 135 12.65 7.98 9.26
N GLY A 136 12.30 6.71 9.46
CA GLY A 136 10.94 6.20 9.19
C GLY A 136 9.96 6.59 10.30
N ASN A 137 8.70 6.80 9.93
CA ASN A 137 7.67 7.30 10.85
C ASN A 137 6.44 6.39 10.83
N VAL A 138 5.94 6.04 12.03
CA VAL A 138 4.68 5.34 12.22
C VAL A 138 3.77 6.17 13.10
N TYR A 139 2.57 6.45 12.60
CA TYR A 139 1.49 7.07 13.35
C TYR A 139 0.41 6.03 13.59
N ALA A 140 0.00 5.86 14.84
CA ALA A 140 -1.04 4.92 15.25
C ALA A 140 -2.17 5.68 15.96
N ASP A 141 -3.35 5.70 15.36
CA ASP A 141 -4.53 6.37 15.91
C ASP A 141 -5.11 5.62 17.12
N ALA A 142 -6.02 6.27 17.83
CA ALA A 142 -6.76 5.62 18.91
C ALA A 142 -7.53 4.41 18.36
N ASN A 143 -7.54 3.30 19.12
CA ASN A 143 -8.14 2.02 18.73
C ASN A 143 -7.48 1.33 17.52
N SER A 144 -6.29 1.76 17.08
CA SER A 144 -5.44 0.97 16.20
C SER A 144 -4.62 -0.06 17.00
N ILE A 145 -4.11 -1.07 16.31
CA ILE A 145 -3.19 -2.06 16.88
C ILE A 145 -1.85 -1.94 16.17
N LEU A 146 -0.85 -1.42 16.87
CA LEU A 146 0.55 -1.58 16.48
C LEU A 146 1.15 -2.73 17.30
N GLY A 147 1.25 -3.90 16.67
CA GLY A 147 1.81 -5.11 17.27
C GLY A 147 3.33 -5.10 17.31
N THR A 148 3.93 -6.28 17.13
CA THR A 148 5.38 -6.46 17.14
C THR A 148 6.06 -5.47 16.19
N THR A 149 6.92 -4.61 16.75
CA THR A 149 7.60 -3.55 16.00
C THR A 149 9.06 -3.47 16.41
N THR A 150 9.95 -3.45 15.42
CA THR A 150 11.39 -3.23 15.61
C THR A 150 11.71 -1.81 15.18
N VAL A 151 12.31 -1.01 16.06
CA VAL A 151 12.67 0.39 15.77
C VAL A 151 14.18 0.54 15.80
N ALA A 152 14.78 0.90 14.67
CA ALA A 152 16.19 1.24 14.57
C ALA A 152 16.46 2.63 15.15
N ASN A 153 17.73 2.94 15.41
CA ASN A 153 18.11 4.27 15.88
C ASN A 153 17.64 5.36 14.89
N GLY A 154 16.85 6.30 15.39
CA GLY A 154 16.27 7.40 14.60
C GLY A 154 14.91 7.09 13.95
N GLY A 155 14.38 5.87 14.06
CA GLY A 155 12.99 5.57 13.71
C GLY A 155 12.01 6.14 14.75
N GLN A 156 10.80 6.52 14.32
CA GLN A 156 9.82 7.18 15.17
C GLN A 156 8.47 6.45 15.18
N ILE A 157 7.86 6.37 16.36
CA ILE A 157 6.48 5.92 16.56
C ILE A 157 5.75 6.99 17.37
N SER A 158 4.60 7.42 16.87
CA SER A 158 3.64 8.26 17.59
C SER A 158 2.32 7.51 17.69
N ALA A 159 1.93 7.11 18.90
CA ALA A 159 0.66 6.45 19.15
C ALA A 159 -0.27 7.38 19.95
N ALA A 160 -1.53 7.48 19.53
CA ALA A 160 -2.56 8.15 20.30
C ALA A 160 -2.76 7.43 21.65
N ARG A 161 -3.02 8.21 22.70
CA ARG A 161 -3.35 7.65 24.01
C ARG A 161 -4.75 7.05 23.95
N ALA A 162 -4.92 5.82 24.45
CA ALA A 162 -6.21 5.19 24.65
C ALA A 162 -7.04 5.91 25.73
#